data_AF-A0A9D2AK93-F1
#
_entry.id   AF-A0A9D2AK93-F1
#
_cell.length_a   1.000
_cell.length_b   1.000
_cell.length_c   1.000
_cell.angle_alpha   90.00
_cell.angle_beta   90.00
_cell.angle_gamma   90.00
#
_symmetry.space_group_name_H-M   'P 1'
#
loop_
_entity.id
_entity.type
_entity.pdbx_description
1 polymer ?
#
loop_
_entity_poly.entity_id
_entity_poly.type
_entity_poly.pdbx_seq_one_letter_code
_entity_poly.pdbx_strand_id
1 'polypeptide(L)'
;MGKYSQQSIEQLGISQLNRNLWDIEKSISCYFSENDKTPLLDGKILTYTSEKHSNATLDKSIPVQIKSTMNKNVKKNHKFYQLTRENLSGIAKLGGALLFVVWINDENISEVFYQNLTPIYIHKLLSKTNAKKASNSFDFIS
;
A
#
# COMPACT_ATOMS: atom_id res chain seq x y z
N MET A 1 -17.04 -22.63 3.43
CA MET A 1 -16.08 -21.90 2.56
C MET A 1 -14.70 -22.00 3.18
N GLY A 2 -13.71 -22.46 2.42
CA GLY A 2 -12.33 -22.58 2.92
C GLY A 2 -11.76 -21.21 3.26
N LYS A 3 -11.06 -21.10 4.39
CA LYS A 3 -10.36 -19.86 4.76
C LYS A 3 -9.28 -19.58 3.71
N TYR A 4 -9.28 -18.40 3.11
CA TYR A 4 -8.19 -17.95 2.24
C TYR A 4 -6.87 -17.98 3.01
N SER A 5 -5.79 -18.40 2.35
CA SER A 5 -4.44 -18.25 2.90
C SER A 5 -4.02 -16.77 2.86
N GLN A 6 -3.08 -16.37 3.71
CA GLN A 6 -2.56 -14.99 3.70
C GLN A 6 -1.98 -14.60 2.33
N GLN A 7 -1.26 -15.51 1.68
CA GLN A 7 -0.75 -15.33 0.32
C GLN A 7 -1.87 -15.14 -0.69
N SER A 8 -2.96 -15.92 -0.59
CA SER A 8 -4.13 -15.75 -1.46
C SER A 8 -4.81 -14.40 -1.26
N ILE A 9 -4.91 -13.92 -0.01
CA ILE A 9 -5.47 -12.58 0.29
C ILE A 9 -4.59 -11.49 -0.33
N GLU A 10 -3.27 -11.63 -0.25
CA GLU A 10 -2.31 -10.69 -0.85
C GLU A 10 -2.45 -10.63 -2.37
N GLN A 11 -2.41 -11.77 -3.06
CA GLN A 11 -2.57 -11.85 -4.51
C GLN A 11 -3.91 -11.28 -4.98
N LEU A 12 -5.01 -11.62 -4.28
CA LEU A 12 -6.32 -11.06 -4.58
C LEU A 12 -6.32 -9.53 -4.44
N GLY A 13 -5.72 -9.00 -3.39
CA GLY A 13 -5.69 -7.54 -3.19
C GLY A 13 -4.81 -6.81 -4.19
N ILE A 14 -3.66 -7.38 -4.58
CA ILE A 14 -2.82 -6.83 -5.65
C ILE A 14 -3.59 -6.79 -6.97
N SER A 15 -4.28 -7.88 -7.31
CA SER A 15 -5.10 -7.98 -8.52
C SER A 15 -6.21 -6.92 -8.56
N GLN A 16 -6.92 -6.73 -7.43
CA GLN A 16 -7.98 -5.73 -7.32
C GLN A 16 -7.44 -4.30 -7.36
N LEU A 17 -6.34 -4.02 -6.65
CA LEU A 17 -5.70 -2.70 -6.69
C LEU A 17 -5.27 -2.33 -8.11
N ASN A 18 -4.65 -3.28 -8.83
CA ASN A 18 -4.18 -3.04 -10.19
C ASN A 18 -5.34 -2.72 -11.14
N ARG A 19 -6.46 -3.46 -11.04
CA ARG A 19 -7.69 -3.18 -11.78
C ARG A 19 -8.24 -1.78 -11.48
N ASN A 20 -8.41 -1.46 -10.20
CA ASN A 20 -8.98 -0.16 -9.79
C ASN A 20 -8.13 1.02 -10.29
N LEU A 21 -6.80 0.90 -10.25
CA LEU A 21 -5.91 1.95 -10.73
C LEU A 21 -6.01 2.15 -12.25
N TRP A 22 -6.08 1.07 -13.03
CA TRP A 22 -6.26 1.14 -14.48
C TRP A 22 -7.61 1.72 -14.90
N ASP A 23 -8.66 1.50 -14.11
CA ASP A 23 -9.99 2.07 -14.37
C ASP A 23 -10.02 3.59 -14.13
N ILE A 24 -9.11 4.12 -13.30
CA ILE A 24 -9.04 5.55 -12.92
C ILE A 24 -8.12 6.35 -13.85
N GLU A 25 -6.93 5.84 -14.16
CA GLU A 25 -5.90 6.59 -14.89
C GLU A 25 -5.21 5.69 -15.92
N LYS A 26 -5.14 6.16 -17.17
CA LYS A 26 -4.53 5.44 -18.29
C LYS A 26 -3.04 5.74 -18.46
N SER A 27 -2.59 6.85 -17.90
CA SER A 27 -1.19 7.33 -17.96
C SER A 27 -0.35 6.79 -16.80
N ILE A 28 -0.62 5.57 -16.34
CA ILE A 28 0.15 4.88 -15.29
C ILE A 28 0.52 3.45 -15.70
N SER A 29 1.64 2.97 -15.17
CA SER A 29 2.05 1.56 -15.21
C SER A 29 2.34 1.07 -13.79
N CYS A 30 1.69 -0.03 -13.41
CA CYS A 30 1.82 -0.63 -12.08
C CYS A 30 2.76 -1.84 -12.12
N TYR A 31 3.77 -1.85 -11.25
CA TYR A 31 4.70 -2.96 -11.08
C TYR A 31 4.69 -3.40 -9.62
N PHE A 32 3.83 -4.38 -9.32
CA PHE A 32 3.66 -4.92 -7.98
C PHE A 32 4.29 -6.32 -7.89
N SER A 33 4.99 -6.60 -6.79
CA SER A 33 5.66 -7.87 -6.56
C SER A 33 4.79 -8.83 -5.75
N GLU A 34 4.64 -10.06 -6.24
CA GLU A 34 3.97 -11.17 -5.56
C GLU A 34 5.04 -12.14 -4.99
N ASN A 35 5.55 -11.88 -3.78
CA ASN A 35 6.47 -12.72 -2.99
C ASN A 35 7.92 -12.96 -3.47
N ASP A 36 8.89 -12.67 -2.59
CA ASP A 36 9.74 -13.62 -1.81
C ASP A 36 10.90 -12.81 -1.16
N LYS A 37 11.12 -12.99 0.15
CA LYS A 37 12.02 -12.20 1.05
C LYS A 37 11.70 -10.70 1.15
N THR A 38 11.03 -10.33 2.23
CA THR A 38 10.47 -9.02 2.58
C THR A 38 11.32 -7.82 2.10
N PRO A 39 11.05 -7.27 0.92
CA PRO A 39 11.42 -5.90 0.64
C PRO A 39 10.50 -5.02 1.48
N LEU A 40 10.99 -3.86 1.94
CA LEU A 40 10.17 -2.89 2.69
C LEU A 40 9.02 -2.29 1.86
N LEU A 41 9.03 -2.54 0.55
CA LEU A 41 8.15 -2.00 -0.48
C LEU A 41 7.66 -3.14 -1.37
N ASP A 42 6.39 -3.11 -1.73
CA ASP A 42 5.72 -4.16 -2.52
C ASP A 42 5.66 -3.80 -4.02
N GLY A 43 6.31 -2.71 -4.44
CA GLY A 43 6.44 -2.35 -5.84
C GLY A 43 6.57 -0.85 -6.11
N LYS A 44 6.18 -0.45 -7.32
CA LYS A 44 6.14 0.96 -7.75
C LYS A 44 5.03 1.22 -8.77
N ILE A 45 4.55 2.46 -8.79
CA ILE A 45 3.70 3.01 -9.85
C ILE A 45 4.55 3.99 -10.65
N LEU A 46 4.56 3.85 -11.97
CA LEU A 46 5.12 4.84 -12.88
C LEU A 46 4.00 5.72 -13.41
N THR A 47 4.18 7.03 -13.38
CA THR A 47 3.26 7.99 -14.00
C THR A 47 3.89 8.55 -15.27
N TYR A 48 3.05 8.91 -16.23
CA TYR A 48 3.46 9.47 -17.51
C TYR A 48 2.74 10.78 -17.77
N THR A 49 3.38 11.71 -18.49
CA THR A 49 2.79 12.98 -18.91
C THR A 49 1.74 12.85 -20.02
N SER A 50 1.58 11.64 -20.58
CA SER A 50 0.57 11.28 -21.57
C SER A 50 0.31 9.77 -21.54
N GLU A 51 -0.72 9.31 -22.25
CA GLU A 51 -1.04 7.87 -22.40
C GLU A 51 0.02 7.08 -23.19
N LYS A 52 1.04 7.73 -23.77
CA LYS A 52 2.17 7.02 -24.37
C LYS A 52 3.13 6.59 -23.28
N HIS A 53 3.25 5.29 -23.01
CA HIS A 53 4.14 4.77 -21.96
C HIS A 53 5.55 4.58 -22.52
N SER A 54 6.39 5.61 -22.41
CA SER A 54 7.76 5.63 -22.92
C SER A 54 8.69 6.32 -21.94
N ASN A 55 10.01 6.12 -22.11
CA ASN A 55 11.00 6.83 -21.28
C ASN A 55 10.93 8.35 -21.44
N ALA A 56 10.53 8.86 -22.60
CA ALA A 56 10.42 10.30 -22.86
C ALA A 56 9.21 10.94 -22.16
N THR A 57 8.18 10.15 -21.85
CA THR A 57 6.95 10.59 -21.21
C THR A 57 6.88 10.21 -19.75
N LEU A 58 7.85 9.44 -19.23
CA LEU A 58 7.94 9.07 -17.82
C LEU A 58 8.08 10.32 -16.96
N ASP A 59 7.19 10.51 -15.99
CA ASP A 59 7.17 11.67 -15.09
C ASP A 59 7.72 11.28 -13.71
N LYS A 60 7.07 10.35 -13.01
CA LYS A 60 7.44 9.96 -11.65
C LYS A 60 7.44 8.45 -11.47
N SER A 61 8.30 8.01 -10.56
CA SER A 61 8.24 6.67 -9.98
C SER A 61 7.85 6.80 -8.51
N ILE A 62 6.71 6.22 -8.15
CA ILE A 62 6.15 6.27 -6.80
C ILE A 62 6.32 4.88 -6.18
N PRO A 63 7.20 4.72 -5.18
CA PRO A 63 7.32 3.46 -4.45
C PRO A 63 6.03 3.19 -3.67
N VAL A 64 5.60 1.93 -3.64
CA VAL A 64 4.37 1.55 -2.94
C VAL A 64 4.60 0.44 -1.93
N GLN A 65 3.78 0.43 -0.89
CA GLN A 65 3.62 -0.69 0.02
C GLN A 65 2.16 -1.13 -0.04
N ILE A 66 1.89 -2.43 -0.19
CA ILE A 66 0.56 -2.97 -0.42
C ILE A 66 0.25 -3.97 0.68
N LYS A 67 -0.89 -3.80 1.34
CA LYS A 67 -1.37 -4.73 2.35
C LYS A 67 -2.80 -5.11 2.09
N SER A 68 -3.06 -6.40 2.04
CA SER A 68 -4.39 -6.94 1.79
C SER A 68 -4.96 -7.56 3.05
N THR A 69 -6.25 -7.38 3.30
CA THR A 69 -6.90 -7.90 4.52
C THR A 69 -8.38 -8.16 4.31
N MET A 70 -8.91 -9.18 4.96
CA MET A 70 -10.36 -9.40 5.07
C MET A 70 -10.92 -8.95 6.42
N ASN A 71 -10.09 -8.31 7.27
CA ASN A 71 -10.49 -7.90 8.61
C ASN A 71 -11.49 -6.73 8.55
N LYS A 72 -12.74 -7.00 8.92
CA LYS A 72 -13.84 -6.02 8.93
C LYS A 72 -13.57 -4.79 9.79
N ASN A 73 -12.67 -4.87 10.78
CA ASN A 73 -12.30 -3.71 11.60
C ASN A 73 -11.53 -2.64 10.82
N VAL A 74 -10.77 -3.04 9.79
CA VAL A 74 -10.05 -2.11 8.91
C VAL A 74 -11.06 -1.25 8.15
N LYS A 75 -12.09 -1.89 7.57
CA LYS A 75 -13.20 -1.19 6.92
C LYS A 75 -13.97 -0.29 7.88
N LYS A 76 -14.40 -0.82 9.03
CA LYS A 76 -15.29 -0.07 9.96
C LYS A 76 -14.63 1.17 10.55
N ASN A 77 -13.35 1.10 10.87
CA ASN A 77 -12.68 2.14 11.63
C ASN A 77 -11.78 3.03 10.77
N HIS A 78 -11.63 2.74 9.46
CA HIS A 78 -10.61 3.34 8.58
C HIS A 78 -9.23 3.41 9.22
N LYS A 79 -8.95 2.45 10.11
CA LYS A 79 -7.80 2.48 10.98
C LYS A 79 -7.21 1.09 11.11
N PHE A 80 -5.90 1.10 11.26
CA PHE A 80 -5.05 -0.02 11.66
C PHE A 80 -4.80 -1.05 10.55
N TYR A 81 -4.01 -0.67 9.53
CA TYR A 81 -2.92 -1.58 9.17
C TYR A 81 -1.65 -1.11 9.87
N GLN A 82 -1.11 -1.99 10.70
CA GLN A 82 0.00 -1.72 11.58
C GLN A 82 1.32 -2.00 10.85
N LEU A 83 2.11 -0.97 10.59
CA LEU A 83 3.51 -1.14 10.21
C LEU A 83 4.38 -1.11 11.47
N THR A 84 5.36 -2.00 11.55
CA THR A 84 6.34 -2.00 12.64
C THR A 84 7.17 -0.72 12.61
N ARG A 85 7.75 -0.32 13.75
CA ARG A 85 8.67 0.82 13.78
C ARG A 85 9.87 0.62 12.84
N GLU A 86 10.34 -0.62 12.73
CA GLU A 86 11.43 -1.01 11.82
C GLU A 86 11.05 -0.80 10.36
N ASN A 87 9.85 -1.27 9.96
CA ASN A 87 9.35 -1.08 8.60
C ASN A 87 9.17 0.40 8.28
N LEU A 88 8.60 1.18 9.21
CA LEU A 88 8.43 2.62 9.03
C LEU A 88 9.77 3.34 8.91
N SER A 89 10.72 3.05 9.79
CA SER A 89 12.07 3.61 9.71
C SER A 89 12.76 3.23 8.42
N GLY A 90 12.61 1.98 7.97
CA GLY A 90 13.09 1.50 6.68
C GLY A 90 12.49 2.27 5.51
N ILE A 91 11.17 2.39 5.45
CA ILE A 91 10.46 3.14 4.40
C ILE A 91 10.90 4.61 4.39
N ALA A 92 11.05 5.25 5.56
CA ALA A 92 11.53 6.63 5.65
C ALA A 92 12.96 6.78 5.09
N LYS A 93 13.85 5.82 5.36
CA LYS A 93 15.22 5.79 4.80
C LYS A 93 15.22 5.63 3.27
N LEU A 94 14.21 4.99 2.71
CA LEU A 94 14.02 4.83 1.27
C LEU A 94 13.35 6.05 0.60
N GLY A 95 13.06 7.12 1.36
CA GLY A 95 12.43 8.34 0.84
C GLY A 95 10.90 8.37 0.98
N GLY A 96 10.30 7.37 1.62
CA GLY A 96 8.86 7.23 1.79
C GLY A 96 8.21 6.28 0.78
N ALA A 97 6.90 6.09 0.92
CA ALA A 97 6.10 5.27 0.03
C ALA A 97 4.62 5.65 0.07
N LEU A 98 3.87 5.29 -0.96
CA LEU A 98 2.42 5.28 -0.91
C LEU A 98 1.95 3.93 -0.35
N LEU A 99 1.34 3.93 0.83
CA LEU A 99 0.75 2.74 1.43
C LEU A 99 -0.65 2.55 0.87
N PHE A 100 -0.93 1.38 0.30
CA PHE A 100 -2.26 0.90 -0.03
C PHE A 100 -2.68 -0.18 0.95
N VAL A 101 -3.92 -0.09 1.42
CA VAL A 101 -4.59 -1.13 2.20
C VAL A 101 -5.84 -1.56 1.44
N VAL A 102 -5.82 -2.78 0.92
CA VAL A 102 -6.92 -3.37 0.16
C VAL A 102 -7.73 -4.23 1.10
N TRP A 103 -8.93 -3.78 1.45
CA TRP A 103 -9.88 -4.59 2.18
C TRP A 103 -10.72 -5.40 1.19
N ILE A 104 -10.93 -6.69 1.46
CA ILE A 104 -11.70 -7.60 0.59
C ILE A 104 -12.71 -8.35 1.46
N ASN A 105 -13.98 -8.36 1.03
CA ASN A 105 -15.03 -9.12 1.71
C ASN A 105 -15.11 -10.57 1.21
N ASP A 106 -15.97 -11.37 1.85
CA ASP A 106 -16.19 -12.78 1.48
C ASP A 106 -16.83 -12.98 0.09
N GLU A 107 -17.33 -11.89 -0.53
CA GLU A 107 -17.95 -11.85 -1.87
C GLU A 107 -16.98 -11.28 -2.94
N ASN A 108 -15.69 -11.11 -2.61
CA ASN A 108 -14.65 -10.47 -3.45
C ASN A 108 -14.90 -8.99 -3.80
N ILE A 109 -15.82 -8.32 -3.12
CA ILE A 109 -15.95 -6.86 -3.18
C ILE A 109 -14.77 -6.26 -2.41
N SER A 110 -14.08 -5.30 -3.04
CA SER A 110 -12.89 -4.67 -2.46
C SER A 110 -13.07 -3.17 -2.27
N GLU A 111 -12.41 -2.66 -1.22
CA GLU A 111 -12.26 -1.23 -0.97
C GLU A 111 -10.76 -0.94 -0.79
N VAL A 112 -10.28 0.13 -1.42
CA VAL A 112 -8.87 0.53 -1.37
C VAL A 112 -8.75 1.78 -0.53
N PHE A 113 -7.92 1.69 0.51
CA PHE A 113 -7.52 2.82 1.34
C PHE A 113 -6.07 3.17 1.03
N TYR A 114 -5.69 4.44 1.15
CA TYR A 114 -4.29 4.83 0.96
C TYR A 114 -3.81 5.88 1.94
N GLN A 115 -2.50 5.91 2.15
CA GLN A 115 -1.82 6.93 2.94
C GLN A 115 -0.43 7.23 2.37
N ASN A 116 -0.12 8.51 2.21
CA ASN A 116 1.23 8.94 1.82
C ASN A 116 2.18 8.91 3.04
N LEU A 117 3.11 7.96 3.04
CA LEU A 117 4.12 7.79 4.09
C LEU A 117 5.39 8.59 3.74
N THR A 118 5.27 9.92 3.77
CA THR A 118 6.45 10.79 3.62
C THR A 118 7.42 10.62 4.81
N PRO A 119 8.74 10.83 4.64
CA PRO A 119 9.70 10.73 5.73
C PRO A 119 9.33 11.63 6.92
N ILE A 120 8.87 12.86 6.65
CA ILE A 120 8.42 13.80 7.70
C ILE A 120 7.21 13.26 8.45
N TYR A 121 6.22 12.70 7.74
CA TYR A 121 5.04 12.10 8.37
C TYR A 121 5.44 10.91 9.25
N ILE A 122 6.29 10.01 8.73
CA ILE A 122 6.81 8.86 9.48
C ILE A 122 7.58 9.30 10.73
N HIS A 123 8.47 10.28 10.62
CA HIS A 123 9.23 10.79 11.78
C HIS A 123 8.30 11.37 12.86
N LYS A 124 7.26 12.11 12.46
CA LYS A 124 6.23 12.62 13.38
C LYS A 124 5.45 11.49 14.06
N LEU A 125 5.16 10.40 13.36
CA LEU A 125 4.49 9.23 13.93
C LEU A 125 5.39 8.51 14.96
N LEU A 126 6.66 8.30 14.60
CA LEU A 126 7.63 7.61 15.45
C LEU A 126 7.99 8.40 16.70
N SER A 127 7.98 9.74 16.65
CA SER A 127 8.25 10.61 17.81
C SER A 127 7.09 10.67 18.80
N LYS A 128 5.84 10.60 18.32
CA LYS A 128 4.63 10.61 19.15
C LYS A 128 4.32 9.27 19.84
N THR A 129 5.03 8.21 19.48
CA THR A 129 4.76 6.86 19.97
C THR A 129 5.87 6.38 20.88
N ASN A 130 5.51 5.99 22.12
CA ASN A 130 6.44 5.42 23.08
C ASN A 130 7.19 4.23 22.47
N ALA A 131 8.50 4.12 22.72
CA ALA A 131 9.38 3.08 22.17
C ALA A 131 8.92 1.63 22.49
N LYS A 132 8.01 1.45 23.45
CA LYS A 132 7.40 0.16 23.82
C LYS A 132 6.25 -0.29 22.89
N LYS A 133 5.75 0.54 21.97
CA LYS A 133 4.72 0.14 20.97
C LYS A 133 5.38 -0.50 19.75
N ALA A 134 5.03 -1.76 19.48
CA ALA A 134 5.55 -2.54 18.35
C ALA A 134 5.11 -2.01 16.97
N SER A 135 3.99 -1.27 16.91
CA SER A 135 3.33 -0.87 15.67
C SER A 135 2.56 0.44 15.80
N ASN A 136 2.43 1.13 14.66
CA ASN A 136 1.69 2.38 14.54
C ASN A 136 0.58 2.28 13.51
N SER A 137 -0.44 3.12 13.71
CA SER A 137 -1.69 3.09 12.97
C SER A 137 -1.90 4.39 12.26
N PHE A 138 -2.50 4.32 11.09
CA PHE A 138 -2.74 5.46 10.22
C PHE A 138 -4.25 5.66 10.06
N ASP A 139 -4.64 6.92 9.98
CA ASP A 139 -5.91 7.29 9.37
C ASP A 139 -5.68 7.28 7.85
N PHE A 140 -6.57 6.64 7.11
CA PHE A 140 -6.49 6.58 5.65
C PHE A 140 -7.34 7.68 5.02
N ILE A 141 -6.95 8.09 3.81
CA ILE A 141 -7.82 8.87 2.93
C ILE A 141 -8.67 7.86 2.14
N SER A 142 -9.99 8.10 2.10
CA SER A 142 -10.96 7.37 1.29
C SER A 142 -11.17 8.05 -0.05
#